data_AF-A0A6P8T1I3-F1
#
_entry.id   AF-A0A6P8T1I3-F1
#
_cell.length_a   1.000
_cell.length_b   1.000
_cell.length_c   1.000
_cell.angle_alpha   90.00
_cell.angle_beta   90.00
_cell.angle_gamma   90.00
#
_symmetry.space_group_name_H-M   'P 1'
#
loop_
_entity.id
_entity.type
_entity.pdbx_description
1 polymer ?
#
loop_
_entity_poly.entity_id
_entity_poly.type
_entity_poly.pdbx_seq_one_letter_code
_entity_poly.pdbx_strand_id
1 'polypeptide(L)'
;EKQRFLTDVLHEVMLLDGLNSSHPISQEVAQAADIDRVFDWIAYKKGAALIRMLANVMGQTLFQRGLNDYLLSHMYGNAARDDLWSKLTQAMRSEGLEIDIGQMMDRWTLQMGYPIVTISKNQSEQLPTHYITVHQEHFLYSQEAKSNNSLLWQIPLTVAVGNASSVCSESLIWINNKTETHRIGQMDDSTWLLGNINQTGYFRVNYDLANWKLLIQQLHNNPEIISVGNRAGLIDDAFNLAR
;
A
#
# COMPACT_ATOMS: atom_id res chain seq x y z
N GLU A 1 -10.10 17.67 -4.16
CA GLU A 1 -10.64 16.31 -4.42
C GLU A 1 -9.71 15.17 -4.02
N LYS A 2 -8.44 15.11 -4.48
CA LYS A 2 -7.54 13.97 -4.17
C LYS A 2 -7.37 13.63 -2.67
N GLN A 3 -7.39 14.64 -1.80
CA GLN A 3 -7.24 14.45 -0.34
C GLN A 3 -8.50 13.87 0.32
N ARG A 4 -9.70 14.12 -0.21
CA ARG A 4 -10.96 13.55 0.33
C ARG A 4 -11.04 12.04 0.17
N PHE A 5 -10.41 11.50 -0.88
CA PHE A 5 -10.34 10.06 -1.07
C PHE A 5 -9.68 9.34 0.13
N LEU A 6 -8.70 9.97 0.78
CA LEU A 6 -8.03 9.36 1.92
C LEU A 6 -9.01 9.13 3.07
N THR A 7 -9.73 10.17 3.47
CA THR A 7 -10.65 10.10 4.62
C THR A 7 -11.93 9.34 4.29
N ASP A 8 -12.52 9.58 3.12
CA ASP A 8 -13.88 9.13 2.80
C ASP A 8 -13.91 7.71 2.21
N VAL A 9 -12.76 7.23 1.71
CA VAL A 9 -12.64 5.93 1.05
C VAL A 9 -11.60 5.07 1.76
N LEU A 10 -10.34 5.50 1.78
CA LEU A 10 -9.21 4.67 2.23
C LEU A 10 -9.25 4.34 3.72
N HIS A 11 -9.35 5.34 4.60
CA HIS A 11 -9.32 5.11 6.04
C HIS A 11 -10.57 4.35 6.50
N GLU A 12 -11.72 4.66 5.93
CA GLU A 12 -12.98 4.00 6.28
C GLU A 12 -12.99 2.51 5.91
N VAL A 13 -12.53 2.14 4.71
CA VAL A 13 -12.45 0.73 4.32
C VAL A 13 -11.40 -0.02 5.14
N MET A 14 -10.27 0.60 5.49
CA MET A 14 -9.25 -0.03 6.32
C MET A 14 -9.74 -0.32 7.74
N LEU A 15 -10.62 0.51 8.31
CA LEU A 15 -11.26 0.22 9.60
C LEU A 15 -12.05 -1.09 9.58
N LEU A 16 -12.78 -1.33 8.50
CA LEU A 16 -13.64 -2.49 8.38
C LEU A 16 -12.85 -3.73 7.89
N ASP A 17 -11.87 -3.54 7.01
CA ASP A 17 -11.04 -4.63 6.45
C ASP A 17 -9.97 -5.14 7.44
N GLY A 18 -9.70 -4.39 8.52
CA GLY A 18 -8.88 -4.85 9.65
C GLY A 18 -9.63 -5.73 10.67
N LEU A 19 -10.91 -6.04 10.42
CA LEU A 19 -11.72 -6.94 11.25
C LEU A 19 -11.65 -8.38 10.72
N ASN A 20 -11.76 -9.37 11.61
CA ASN A 20 -11.80 -10.79 11.23
C ASN A 20 -13.02 -11.18 10.39
N SER A 21 -14.06 -10.35 10.41
CA SER A 21 -15.27 -10.52 9.60
C SER A 21 -15.12 -9.99 8.17
N SER A 22 -13.94 -9.48 7.79
CA SER A 22 -13.67 -9.07 6.42
C SER A 22 -13.63 -10.29 5.47
N HIS A 23 -13.56 -10.02 4.17
CA HIS A 23 -13.51 -11.02 3.12
C HIS A 23 -12.66 -10.55 1.92
N PRO A 24 -12.23 -11.47 1.04
CA PRO A 24 -11.59 -11.11 -0.22
C PRO A 24 -12.51 -10.28 -1.12
N ILE A 25 -11.92 -9.52 -2.06
CA ILE A 25 -12.69 -8.80 -3.08
C ILE A 25 -13.29 -9.80 -4.07
N SER A 26 -12.47 -10.73 -4.54
CA SER A 26 -12.88 -11.75 -5.50
C SER A 26 -13.45 -12.94 -4.74
N GLN A 27 -14.75 -13.16 -4.85
CA GLN A 27 -15.45 -14.29 -4.26
C GLN A 27 -16.35 -14.96 -5.29
N GLU A 28 -16.52 -16.28 -5.17
CA GLU A 28 -17.49 -17.01 -5.97
C GLU A 28 -18.91 -16.73 -5.48
N VAL A 29 -19.80 -16.40 -6.41
CA VAL A 29 -21.22 -16.16 -6.14
C VAL A 29 -22.01 -17.32 -6.72
N ALA A 30 -22.54 -18.18 -5.86
CA ALA A 30 -23.30 -19.36 -6.27
C ALA A 30 -24.81 -19.11 -6.25
N GLN A 31 -25.32 -18.28 -5.33
CA GLN A 31 -26.75 -18.02 -5.18
C GLN A 31 -27.07 -16.52 -5.33
N ALA A 32 -28.29 -16.21 -5.76
CA ALA A 32 -28.74 -14.83 -5.91
C ALA A 32 -28.65 -14.01 -4.60
N ALA A 33 -28.85 -14.65 -3.45
CA ALA A 33 -28.71 -14.01 -2.14
C ALA A 33 -27.25 -13.65 -1.78
N ASP A 34 -26.26 -14.26 -2.43
CA ASP A 34 -24.85 -13.93 -2.24
C ASP A 34 -24.46 -12.67 -3.04
N ILE A 35 -25.27 -12.25 -4.03
CA ILE A 35 -25.01 -11.06 -4.84
C ILE A 35 -24.97 -9.81 -3.95
N ASP A 36 -25.93 -9.64 -3.04
CA ASP A 36 -25.99 -8.50 -2.13
C ASP A 36 -24.78 -8.44 -1.17
N ARG A 37 -24.15 -9.60 -0.90
CA ARG A 37 -22.93 -9.68 -0.07
C ARG A 37 -21.67 -9.24 -0.80
N VAL A 38 -21.66 -9.34 -2.13
CA VAL A 38 -20.53 -8.87 -2.96
C VAL A 38 -20.65 -7.39 -3.31
N PHE A 39 -21.85 -6.80 -3.21
CA PHE A 39 -22.06 -5.35 -3.36
C PHE A 39 -21.85 -4.59 -2.04
N ASP A 40 -20.71 -4.81 -1.40
CA ASP A 40 -20.39 -4.24 -0.11
C ASP A 40 -19.29 -3.16 -0.18
N TRP A 41 -18.98 -2.56 0.96
CA TRP A 41 -17.95 -1.52 1.06
C TRP A 41 -16.55 -2.05 0.69
N ILE A 42 -16.24 -3.35 0.85
CA ILE A 42 -14.99 -3.94 0.36
C ILE A 42 -14.93 -3.81 -1.17
N ALA A 43 -15.94 -4.30 -1.88
CA ALA A 43 -15.91 -4.29 -3.35
C ALA A 43 -15.75 -2.87 -3.92
N TYR A 44 -16.47 -1.89 -3.35
CA TYR A 44 -16.40 -0.50 -3.82
C TYR A 44 -15.13 0.23 -3.35
N LYS A 45 -14.90 0.31 -2.03
CA LYS A 45 -13.86 1.18 -1.47
C LYS A 45 -12.47 0.54 -1.53
N LYS A 46 -12.34 -0.76 -1.22
CA LYS A 46 -11.06 -1.49 -1.34
C LYS A 46 -10.68 -1.59 -2.81
N GLY A 47 -11.63 -1.95 -3.68
CA GLY A 47 -11.44 -1.99 -5.12
C GLY A 47 -10.91 -0.66 -5.67
N ALA A 48 -11.55 0.46 -5.32
CA ALA A 48 -11.09 1.79 -5.72
C ALA A 48 -9.68 2.13 -5.19
N ALA A 49 -9.38 1.77 -3.92
CA ALA A 49 -8.07 2.02 -3.33
C ALA A 49 -6.95 1.22 -4.02
N LEU A 50 -7.20 -0.05 -4.37
CA LEU A 50 -6.25 -0.89 -5.10
C LEU A 50 -6.03 -0.41 -6.54
N ILE A 51 -7.08 0.00 -7.24
CA ILE A 51 -6.96 0.61 -8.58
C ILE A 51 -6.12 1.88 -8.50
N ARG A 52 -6.33 2.72 -7.48
CA ARG A 52 -5.52 3.92 -7.25
C ARG A 52 -4.05 3.56 -6.97
N MET A 53 -3.78 2.52 -6.18
CA MET A 53 -2.41 2.03 -5.95
C MET A 53 -1.75 1.60 -7.27
N LEU A 54 -2.44 0.78 -8.08
CA LEU A 54 -1.95 0.36 -9.40
C LEU A 54 -1.65 1.54 -10.32
N ALA A 55 -2.56 2.52 -10.40
CA ALA A 55 -2.36 3.70 -11.23
C ALA A 55 -1.13 4.53 -10.82
N ASN A 56 -0.80 4.57 -9.52
CA ASN A 56 0.43 5.22 -9.05
C ASN A 56 1.68 4.39 -9.40
N VAL A 57 1.64 3.07 -9.22
CA VAL A 57 2.75 2.16 -9.56
C VAL A 57 3.10 2.19 -11.04
N MET A 58 2.09 2.10 -11.90
CA MET A 58 2.27 2.09 -13.35
C MET A 58 2.58 3.48 -13.92
N GLY A 59 2.18 4.53 -13.20
CA GLY A 59 2.10 5.88 -13.73
C GLY A 59 0.82 6.07 -14.57
N GLN A 60 0.29 7.30 -14.52
CA GLN A 60 -1.06 7.58 -15.03
C GLN A 60 -1.20 7.34 -16.55
N THR A 61 -0.21 7.71 -17.34
CA THR A 61 -0.21 7.53 -18.80
C THR A 61 -0.28 6.05 -19.17
N LEU A 62 0.54 5.22 -18.52
CA LEU A 62 0.63 3.80 -18.80
C LEU A 62 -0.62 3.04 -18.34
N PHE A 63 -1.12 3.39 -17.16
CA PHE A 63 -2.36 2.87 -16.63
C PHE A 63 -3.55 3.18 -17.56
N GLN A 64 -3.67 4.42 -18.05
CA GLN A 64 -4.73 4.81 -18.98
C GLN A 64 -4.62 4.09 -20.32
N ARG A 65 -3.39 3.90 -20.85
CA ARG A 65 -3.17 3.11 -22.06
C ARG A 65 -3.64 1.67 -21.88
N GLY A 66 -3.20 1.00 -20.83
CA GLY A 66 -3.61 -0.38 -20.54
C GLY A 66 -5.11 -0.54 -20.32
N LEU A 67 -5.76 0.45 -19.67
CA LEU A 67 -7.21 0.46 -19.49
C LEU A 67 -7.95 0.67 -20.81
N ASN A 68 -7.47 1.55 -21.68
CA ASN A 68 -8.05 1.75 -23.01
C ASN A 68 -7.96 0.47 -23.84
N ASP A 69 -6.81 -0.18 -23.84
CA ASP A 69 -6.60 -1.45 -24.55
C ASP A 69 -7.51 -2.56 -24.01
N TYR A 70 -7.71 -2.62 -22.70
CA TYR A 70 -8.67 -3.52 -22.06
C TYR A 70 -10.10 -3.28 -22.53
N LEU A 71 -10.57 -2.04 -22.52
CA LEU A 71 -11.92 -1.66 -22.93
C LEU A 71 -12.17 -1.94 -24.42
N LEU A 72 -11.20 -1.62 -25.28
CA LEU A 72 -11.29 -1.90 -26.72
C LEU A 72 -11.30 -3.40 -27.01
N SER A 73 -10.51 -4.20 -26.28
CA SER A 73 -10.41 -5.65 -26.48
C SER A 73 -11.68 -6.40 -26.06
N HIS A 74 -12.43 -5.87 -25.10
CA HIS A 74 -13.65 -6.50 -24.56
C HIS A 74 -14.92 -5.70 -24.88
N MET A 75 -14.84 -4.80 -25.85
CA MET A 75 -15.95 -3.96 -26.26
C MET A 75 -17.13 -4.83 -26.71
N TYR A 76 -18.31 -4.56 -26.15
CA TYR A 76 -19.56 -5.33 -26.36
C TYR A 76 -19.51 -6.80 -25.91
N GLY A 77 -18.50 -7.19 -25.13
CA GLY A 77 -18.37 -8.52 -24.55
C GLY A 77 -18.41 -8.51 -23.02
N ASN A 78 -18.01 -9.65 -22.43
CA ASN A 78 -17.77 -9.79 -21.00
C ASN A 78 -16.27 -9.88 -20.74
N ALA A 79 -15.86 -9.60 -19.52
CA ALA A 79 -14.48 -9.74 -19.08
C ALA A 79 -14.42 -10.32 -17.67
N ALA A 80 -13.39 -11.10 -17.42
CA ALA A 80 -13.02 -11.58 -16.10
C ALA A 80 -11.90 -10.70 -15.50
N ARG A 81 -11.61 -10.94 -14.22
CA ARG A 81 -10.53 -10.25 -13.49
C ARG A 81 -9.17 -10.36 -14.20
N ASP A 82 -8.83 -11.57 -14.66
CA ASP A 82 -7.52 -11.83 -15.26
C ASP A 82 -7.34 -11.16 -16.62
N ASP A 83 -8.43 -10.83 -17.32
CA ASP A 83 -8.38 -10.09 -18.57
C ASP A 83 -7.86 -8.66 -18.36
N LEU A 84 -8.26 -8.02 -17.26
CA LEU A 84 -7.75 -6.70 -16.88
C LEU A 84 -6.27 -6.77 -16.52
N TRP A 85 -5.88 -7.72 -15.66
CA TRP A 85 -4.48 -7.87 -15.24
C TRP A 85 -3.56 -8.19 -16.40
N SER A 86 -3.99 -9.04 -17.33
CA SER A 86 -3.23 -9.38 -18.53
C SER A 86 -2.92 -8.12 -19.36
N LYS A 87 -3.89 -7.22 -19.54
CA LYS A 87 -3.70 -5.97 -20.30
C LYS A 87 -2.79 -5.00 -19.57
N LEU A 88 -2.91 -4.86 -18.25
CA LEU A 88 -2.01 -4.00 -17.46
C LEU A 88 -0.58 -4.55 -17.42
N THR A 89 -0.39 -5.87 -17.30
CA THR A 89 0.93 -6.52 -17.38
C THR A 89 1.56 -6.31 -18.76
N GLN A 90 0.78 -6.41 -19.85
CA GLN A 90 1.26 -6.12 -21.21
C GLN A 90 1.72 -4.67 -21.35
N ALA A 91 0.95 -3.72 -20.78
CA ALA A 91 1.34 -2.32 -20.77
C ALA A 91 2.68 -2.11 -20.04
N MET A 92 2.89 -2.69 -18.85
CA MET A 92 4.17 -2.64 -18.14
C MET A 92 5.34 -3.19 -18.97
N ARG A 93 5.15 -4.37 -19.57
CA ARG A 93 6.18 -5.02 -20.40
C ARG A 93 6.56 -4.20 -21.62
N SER A 94 5.62 -3.46 -22.21
CA SER A 94 5.91 -2.59 -23.37
C SER A 94 6.84 -1.42 -23.05
N GLU A 95 6.97 -1.03 -21.77
CA GLU A 95 7.96 -0.04 -21.29
C GLU A 95 9.23 -0.70 -20.71
N GLY A 96 9.40 -2.01 -20.92
CA GLY A 96 10.55 -2.77 -20.40
C GLY A 96 10.48 -3.10 -18.90
N LEU A 97 9.32 -2.94 -18.26
CA LEU A 97 9.11 -3.28 -16.85
C LEU A 97 8.61 -4.73 -16.73
N GLU A 98 9.42 -5.60 -16.14
CA GLU A 98 9.10 -7.02 -15.92
C GLU A 98 8.26 -7.25 -14.65
N ILE A 99 7.14 -6.54 -14.53
CA ILE A 99 6.23 -6.65 -13.37
C ILE A 99 4.95 -7.37 -13.81
N ASP A 100 4.63 -8.46 -13.12
CA ASP A 100 3.39 -9.20 -13.33
C ASP A 100 2.28 -8.65 -12.40
N ILE A 101 1.40 -7.82 -12.98
CA ILE A 101 0.28 -7.20 -12.26
C ILE A 101 -0.71 -8.26 -11.78
N GLY A 102 -0.87 -9.39 -12.49
CA GLY A 102 -1.77 -10.47 -12.09
C GLY A 102 -1.30 -11.12 -10.79
N GLN A 103 -0.03 -11.54 -10.73
CA GLN A 103 0.55 -12.12 -9.52
C GLN A 103 0.52 -11.17 -8.33
N MET A 104 0.77 -9.88 -8.57
CA MET A 104 0.66 -8.86 -7.54
C MET A 104 -0.78 -8.76 -7.03
N MET A 105 -1.74 -8.58 -7.93
CA MET A 105 -3.13 -8.31 -7.58
C MET A 105 -3.88 -9.52 -7.04
N ASP A 106 -3.42 -10.73 -7.34
CA ASP A 106 -3.91 -11.94 -6.67
C ASP A 106 -3.72 -11.85 -5.15
N ARG A 107 -2.57 -11.34 -4.69
CA ARG A 107 -2.30 -11.11 -3.26
C ARG A 107 -3.17 -10.03 -2.64
N TRP A 108 -3.77 -9.16 -3.44
CA TRP A 108 -4.63 -8.07 -2.94
C TRP A 108 -6.13 -8.37 -3.06
N THR A 109 -6.51 -9.24 -4.00
CA THR A 109 -7.92 -9.49 -4.34
C THR A 109 -8.44 -10.85 -3.89
N LEU A 110 -7.59 -11.87 -3.77
CA LEU A 110 -7.97 -13.24 -3.40
C LEU A 110 -7.86 -13.53 -1.89
N GLN A 111 -7.26 -12.64 -1.11
CA GLN A 111 -7.16 -12.74 0.34
C GLN A 111 -7.80 -11.53 1.03
N MET A 112 -8.32 -11.75 2.24
CA MET A 112 -8.92 -10.69 3.06
C MET A 112 -7.84 -9.81 3.72
N GLY A 113 -8.24 -8.62 4.15
CA GLY A 113 -7.39 -7.73 4.93
C GLY A 113 -6.29 -7.06 4.11
N TYR A 114 -5.34 -6.49 4.84
CA TYR A 114 -4.19 -5.75 4.31
C TYR A 114 -3.00 -5.85 5.27
N PRO A 115 -1.77 -5.57 4.80
CA PRO A 115 -0.60 -5.63 5.65
C PRO A 115 -0.39 -4.33 6.44
N ILE A 116 0.25 -4.47 7.59
CA ILE A 116 1.03 -3.41 8.22
C ILE A 116 2.50 -3.62 7.83
N VAL A 117 3.16 -2.54 7.44
CA VAL A 117 4.56 -2.53 7.04
C VAL A 117 5.36 -1.77 8.09
N THR A 118 6.20 -2.48 8.84
CA THR A 118 7.11 -1.87 9.81
C THR A 118 8.45 -1.57 9.14
N ILE A 119 8.88 -0.31 9.21
CA ILE A 119 10.14 0.18 8.63
C ILE A 119 11.07 0.60 9.77
N SER A 120 12.29 0.06 9.78
CA SER A 120 13.33 0.44 10.74
C SER A 120 14.66 0.65 10.04
N LYS A 121 15.44 1.63 10.49
CA LYS A 121 16.85 1.74 10.05
C LYS A 121 17.62 0.50 10.50
N ASN A 122 18.50 -0.01 9.64
CA ASN A 122 19.36 -1.11 10.03
C ASN A 122 20.44 -0.59 10.98
N GLN A 123 20.46 -1.13 12.20
CA GLN A 123 21.45 -0.77 13.24
C GLN A 123 22.59 -1.80 13.35
N SER A 124 22.67 -2.78 12.44
CA SER A 124 23.71 -3.80 12.47
C SER A 124 25.08 -3.18 12.18
N GLU A 125 26.08 -3.48 13.01
CA GLU A 125 27.48 -3.05 12.80
C GLU A 125 28.04 -3.49 11.43
N GLN A 126 27.43 -4.49 10.80
CA GLN A 126 27.84 -5.04 9.50
C GLN A 126 27.27 -4.30 8.29
N LEU A 127 26.19 -3.52 8.46
CA LEU A 127 25.54 -2.80 7.38
C LEU A 127 25.61 -1.29 7.64
N PRO A 128 26.00 -0.48 6.65
CA PRO A 128 26.04 0.96 6.84
C PRO A 128 24.63 1.51 7.07
N THR A 129 24.52 2.70 7.68
CA THR A 129 23.24 3.39 7.99
C THR A 129 22.35 3.69 6.79
N HIS A 130 22.74 3.28 5.59
CA HIS A 130 22.05 3.46 4.32
C HIS A 130 21.02 2.36 4.05
N TYR A 131 20.86 1.39 4.94
CA TYR A 131 19.92 0.28 4.76
C TYR A 131 18.72 0.42 5.69
N ILE A 132 17.54 0.05 5.18
CA ILE A 132 16.33 -0.12 5.97
C ILE A 132 15.95 -1.60 5.99
N THR A 133 15.42 -2.04 7.11
CA THR A 133 14.73 -3.32 7.23
C THR A 133 13.24 -3.06 7.19
N VAL A 134 12.54 -3.81 6.35
CA VAL A 134 11.10 -3.73 6.16
C VAL A 134 10.50 -5.08 6.54
N HIS A 135 9.47 -5.04 7.38
CA HIS A 135 8.73 -6.22 7.82
C HIS A 135 7.25 -6.06 7.49
N GLN A 136 6.64 -7.06 6.86
CA GLN A 136 5.20 -7.08 6.63
C GLN A 136 4.52 -8.17 7.46
N GLU A 137 3.34 -7.84 7.97
CA GLU A 137 2.45 -8.77 8.63
C GLU A 137 0.99 -8.40 8.37
N HIS A 138 0.08 -9.36 8.49
CA HIS A 138 -1.35 -9.11 8.35
C HIS A 138 -1.85 -8.23 9.51
N PHE A 139 -2.45 -7.08 9.19
CA PHE A 139 -3.00 -6.18 10.20
C PHE A 139 -4.39 -6.61 10.63
N LEU A 140 -4.59 -6.78 11.94
CA LEU A 140 -5.88 -7.09 12.56
C LEU A 140 -6.02 -6.29 13.87
N TYR A 141 -7.20 -5.73 14.14
CA TYR A 141 -7.46 -5.02 15.40
C TYR A 141 -7.54 -5.96 16.61
N SER A 142 -7.93 -7.23 16.41
CA SER A 142 -8.06 -8.20 17.49
C SER A 142 -6.77 -8.98 17.67
N GLN A 143 -6.07 -8.77 18.80
CA GLN A 143 -4.86 -9.52 19.17
C GLN A 143 -5.12 -11.00 19.47
N GLU A 144 -6.37 -11.37 19.79
CA GLU A 144 -6.77 -12.75 20.07
C GLU A 144 -6.88 -13.61 18.81
N ALA A 145 -7.15 -12.97 17.67
CA ALA A 145 -7.10 -13.64 16.38
C ALA A 145 -5.64 -13.77 15.96
N LYS A 146 -5.14 -15.01 15.96
CA LYS A 146 -3.82 -15.30 15.42
C LYS A 146 -3.74 -14.75 14.00
N SER A 147 -2.97 -13.66 13.83
CA SER A 147 -2.52 -13.19 12.53
C SER A 147 -2.03 -14.40 11.75
N ASN A 148 -2.66 -14.64 10.59
CA ASN A 148 -2.25 -15.73 9.74
C ASN A 148 -0.89 -15.36 9.13
N ASN A 149 0.17 -15.82 9.80
CA ASN A 149 1.55 -15.56 9.44
C ASN A 149 1.96 -16.04 8.03
N SER A 150 1.09 -16.79 7.34
CA SER A 150 1.30 -17.21 5.94
C SER A 150 0.82 -16.19 4.90
N LEU A 151 0.02 -15.19 5.29
CA LEU A 151 -0.46 -14.17 4.36
C LEU A 151 0.67 -13.18 4.06
N LEU A 152 1.01 -13.08 2.77
CA LEU A 152 2.01 -12.15 2.26
C LEU A 152 1.42 -11.39 1.09
N TRP A 153 1.81 -10.13 0.97
CA TRP A 153 1.46 -9.24 -0.12
C TRP A 153 2.71 -8.88 -0.93
N GLN A 154 2.52 -8.63 -2.22
CA GLN A 154 3.51 -7.95 -3.05
C GLN A 154 3.26 -6.45 -2.94
N ILE A 155 4.08 -5.78 -2.14
CA ILE A 155 3.84 -4.40 -1.71
C ILE A 155 4.74 -3.44 -2.50
N PRO A 156 4.16 -2.48 -3.26
CA PRO A 156 4.89 -1.38 -3.84
C PRO A 156 5.08 -0.28 -2.78
N LEU A 157 6.15 -0.41 -1.99
CA LEU A 157 6.46 0.52 -0.92
C LEU A 157 7.22 1.73 -1.45
N THR A 158 6.57 2.88 -1.46
CA THR A 158 7.21 4.18 -1.67
C THR A 158 7.85 4.64 -0.36
N VAL A 159 9.13 5.02 -0.36
CA VAL A 159 9.85 5.53 0.80
C VAL A 159 10.48 6.87 0.46
N ALA A 160 10.30 7.85 1.35
CA ALA A 160 11.03 9.09 1.33
C ALA A 160 11.91 9.21 2.57
N VAL A 161 13.06 9.85 2.37
CA VAL A 161 14.04 10.17 3.40
C VAL A 161 14.00 11.68 3.58
N GLY A 162 13.94 12.17 4.81
CA GLY A 162 13.89 13.61 5.04
C GLY A 162 14.62 14.03 6.30
N ASN A 163 14.89 15.32 6.38
CA ASN A 163 15.46 15.98 7.55
C ASN A 163 14.71 17.30 7.82
N ALA A 164 15.23 18.10 8.75
CA ALA A 164 14.60 19.36 9.17
C ALA A 164 14.39 20.39 8.04
N SER A 165 15.15 20.29 6.94
CA SER A 165 15.19 21.30 5.87
C SER A 165 14.61 20.81 4.54
N SER A 166 14.68 19.50 4.26
CA SER A 166 14.24 18.96 2.97
C SER A 166 13.78 17.50 3.05
N VAL A 167 13.00 17.10 2.05
CA VAL A 167 12.66 15.71 1.77
C VAL A 167 13.36 15.32 0.47
N CYS A 168 14.09 14.21 0.49
CA CYS A 168 14.69 13.61 -0.69
C CYS A 168 13.61 13.03 -1.63
N SER A 169 14.01 12.76 -2.87
CA SER A 169 13.16 12.09 -3.85
C SER A 169 12.65 10.74 -3.33
N GLU A 170 11.39 10.45 -3.65
CA GLU A 170 10.73 9.19 -3.38
C GLU A 170 11.44 8.03 -4.09
N SER A 171 11.61 6.91 -3.39
CA SER A 171 12.09 5.63 -3.94
C SER A 171 11.00 4.58 -3.84
N LEU A 172 10.75 3.86 -4.94
CA LEU A 172 9.82 2.72 -4.96
C LEU A 172 10.59 1.41 -4.71
N ILE A 173 10.16 0.66 -3.71
CA ILE A 173 10.72 -0.64 -3.32
C ILE A 173 9.61 -1.69 -3.41
N TRP A 174 9.93 -2.86 -3.96
CA TRP A 174 9.04 -4.01 -3.98
C TRP A 174 9.34 -4.94 -2.82
N ILE A 175 8.35 -5.17 -1.95
CA ILE A 175 8.45 -6.09 -0.82
C ILE A 175 7.66 -7.36 -1.14
N ASN A 176 8.35 -8.50 -1.18
CA ASN A 176 7.74 -9.78 -1.56
C ASN A 176 7.77 -10.80 -0.41
N ASN A 177 8.77 -10.71 0.46
CA ASN A 177 8.96 -11.59 1.60
C ASN A 177 8.50 -10.93 2.89
N LYS A 178 8.43 -11.74 3.96
CA LYS A 178 8.02 -11.29 5.29
C LYS A 178 8.95 -10.21 5.86
N THR A 179 10.26 -10.39 5.69
CA THR A 179 11.26 -9.41 6.10
C THR A 179 12.29 -9.27 5.00
N GLU A 180 12.59 -8.02 4.62
CA GLU A 180 13.59 -7.70 3.60
C GLU A 180 14.45 -6.52 4.03
N THR A 181 15.65 -6.42 3.47
CA THR A 181 16.54 -5.29 3.70
C THR A 181 16.86 -4.62 2.38
N HIS A 182 16.66 -3.31 2.32
CA HIS A 182 16.78 -2.51 1.11
C HIS A 182 17.72 -1.35 1.34
N ARG A 183 18.55 -1.06 0.33
CA ARG A 183 19.42 0.10 0.36
C ARG A 183 18.60 1.33 0.01
N ILE A 184 18.66 2.33 0.86
CA ILE A 184 18.10 3.67 0.70
C ILE A 184 19.27 4.65 0.59
N GLY A 185 19.00 5.90 0.18
CA GLY A 185 19.99 6.97 0.08
C GLY A 185 20.79 7.21 1.37
N GLN A 186 21.64 8.23 1.37
CA GLN A 186 22.41 8.57 2.57
C GLN A 186 21.48 8.96 3.72
N MET A 187 21.67 8.32 4.87
CA MET A 187 20.90 8.55 6.09
C MET A 187 21.85 8.69 7.27
N ASP A 188 21.52 9.66 8.13
CA ASP A 188 22.13 9.84 9.43
C ASP A 188 21.10 9.65 10.56
N ASP A 189 21.52 9.86 11.81
CA ASP A 189 20.66 9.69 12.98
C ASP A 189 19.54 10.73 13.06
N SER A 190 19.70 11.89 12.43
CA SER A 190 18.71 12.98 12.40
C SER A 190 17.68 12.83 11.27
N THR A 191 17.93 11.92 10.34
CA THR A 191 17.12 11.71 9.16
C THR A 191 15.89 10.86 9.50
N TRP A 192 14.69 11.30 9.20
CA TRP A 192 13.48 10.49 9.34
C TRP A 192 13.15 9.75 8.05
N LEU A 193 12.49 8.60 8.21
CA LEU A 193 11.92 7.79 7.15
C LEU A 193 10.40 7.95 7.12
N LEU A 194 9.86 8.02 5.93
CA LEU A 194 8.43 8.09 5.69
C LEU A 194 8.06 7.10 4.58
N GLY A 195 7.27 6.09 4.92
CA GLY A 195 6.72 5.12 4.00
C GLY A 195 5.33 5.52 3.49
N ASN A 196 4.92 4.92 2.38
CA ASN A 196 3.60 5.10 1.76
C ASN A 196 3.27 6.58 1.46
N ILE A 197 4.06 7.20 0.58
CA ILE A 197 3.96 8.61 0.23
C ILE A 197 2.57 8.93 -0.36
N ASN A 198 1.95 9.94 0.23
CA ASN A 198 0.56 10.36 0.01
C ASN A 198 -0.47 9.25 0.25
N GLN A 199 -0.10 8.21 1.01
CA GLN A 199 -0.89 7.01 1.26
C GLN A 199 -1.50 6.42 -0.01
N THR A 200 -0.69 6.29 -1.06
CA THR A 200 -1.15 5.74 -2.35
C THR A 200 -1.36 4.23 -2.28
N GLY A 201 -0.58 3.53 -1.46
CA GLY A 201 -0.68 2.10 -1.21
C GLY A 201 -1.76 1.73 -0.19
N TYR A 202 -2.33 0.54 -0.36
CA TYR A 202 -3.37 -0.02 0.51
C TYR A 202 -2.78 -0.79 1.70
N PHE A 203 -1.99 -0.13 2.53
CA PHE A 203 -1.36 -0.72 3.71
C PHE A 203 -1.04 0.36 4.74
N ARG A 204 -0.92 -0.04 6.00
CA ARG A 204 -0.51 0.85 7.10
C ARG A 204 1.01 0.80 7.28
N VAL A 205 1.59 1.89 7.77
CA VAL A 205 3.03 1.95 8.04
C VAL A 205 3.27 2.15 9.53
N ASN A 206 4.20 1.37 10.06
CA ASN A 206 4.73 1.55 11.40
C ASN A 206 6.23 1.77 11.35
N TYR A 207 6.75 2.40 12.39
CA TYR A 207 8.16 2.71 12.54
C TYR A 207 8.66 2.32 13.93
N ASP A 208 9.97 2.21 14.06
CA ASP A 208 10.59 2.13 15.37
C ASP A 208 10.44 3.44 16.15
N LEU A 209 10.57 3.37 17.48
CA LEU A 209 10.34 4.52 18.36
C LEU A 209 11.26 5.71 18.03
N ALA A 210 12.49 5.45 17.58
CA ALA A 210 13.43 6.50 17.21
C ALA A 210 12.90 7.30 16.00
N ASN A 211 12.44 6.62 14.95
CA ASN A 211 11.89 7.29 13.77
C ASN A 211 10.56 8.00 14.07
N TRP A 212 9.68 7.41 14.89
CA TRP A 212 8.46 8.09 15.35
C TRP A 212 8.78 9.41 16.04
N LYS A 213 9.80 9.46 16.92
CA LYS A 213 10.23 10.71 17.57
C LYS A 213 10.72 11.75 16.57
N LEU A 214 11.48 11.34 15.55
CA LEU A 214 11.96 12.25 14.50
C LEU A 214 10.79 12.82 13.67
N LEU A 215 9.82 11.99 13.30
CA LEU A 215 8.61 12.45 12.59
C LEU A 215 7.78 13.41 13.44
N ILE A 216 7.59 13.12 14.74
CA ILE A 216 6.89 14.01 15.69
C ILE A 216 7.63 15.35 15.79
N GLN A 217 8.96 15.34 15.92
CA GLN A 217 9.77 16.55 15.96
C GLN A 217 9.66 17.36 14.66
N GLN A 218 9.67 16.70 13.50
CA GLN A 218 9.47 17.35 12.20
C GLN A 218 8.11 18.06 12.13
N LEU A 219 7.04 17.39 12.58
CA LEU A 219 5.68 17.94 12.57
C LEU A 219 5.53 19.14 13.53
N HIS A 220 6.22 19.14 14.66
CA HIS A 220 6.26 20.28 15.57
C HIS A 220 7.06 21.47 15.02
N ASN A 221 8.19 21.21 14.39
CA ASN A 221 9.10 22.25 13.92
C ASN A 221 8.64 22.89 12.60
N ASN A 222 8.32 22.05 11.60
CA ASN A 222 7.84 22.51 10.31
C ASN A 222 6.96 21.42 9.65
N PRO A 223 5.62 21.48 9.86
CA PRO A 223 4.71 20.48 9.29
C PRO A 223 4.55 20.58 7.78
N GLU A 224 4.94 21.69 7.14
CA GLU A 224 4.74 21.89 5.70
C GLU A 224 5.66 21.02 4.84
N ILE A 225 6.79 20.57 5.40
CA ILE A 225 7.74 19.66 4.76
C ILE A 225 7.09 18.31 4.44
N ILE A 226 6.22 17.81 5.33
CA ILE A 226 5.47 16.56 5.12
C ILE A 226 4.13 16.92 4.47
N SER A 227 3.81 16.33 3.32
CA SER A 227 2.55 16.62 2.61
C SER A 227 1.31 16.39 3.48
N VAL A 228 0.22 17.12 3.20
CA VAL A 228 -1.06 16.97 3.91
C VAL A 228 -1.54 15.52 3.95
N GLY A 229 -1.41 14.78 2.82
CA GLY A 229 -1.82 13.38 2.74
C GLY A 229 -0.99 12.48 3.67
N ASN A 230 0.32 12.70 3.74
CA ASN A 230 1.19 11.98 4.66
C ASN A 230 0.89 12.32 6.12
N ARG A 231 0.61 13.58 6.45
CA ARG A 231 0.25 13.97 7.82
C ARG A 231 -1.06 13.31 8.27
N ALA A 232 -2.08 13.31 7.42
CA ALA A 232 -3.33 12.61 7.70
C ALA A 232 -3.08 11.11 7.90
N GLY A 233 -2.23 10.51 7.07
CA GLY A 233 -1.87 9.11 7.18
C GLY A 233 -1.12 8.74 8.44
N LEU A 234 -0.14 9.53 8.86
CA LEU A 234 0.59 9.33 10.11
C LEU A 234 -0.33 9.36 11.32
N ILE A 235 -1.30 10.28 11.33
CA ILE A 235 -2.30 10.37 12.40
C ILE A 235 -3.18 9.11 12.40
N ASP A 236 -3.76 8.75 11.25
CA ASP A 236 -4.64 7.59 11.14
C ASP A 236 -3.90 6.29 11.52
N ASP A 237 -2.69 6.08 11.02
CA ASP A 237 -1.87 4.92 11.38
C ASP A 237 -1.56 4.91 12.89
N ALA A 238 -1.07 6.01 13.47
CA ALA A 238 -0.74 6.06 14.90
C ALA A 238 -1.92 5.68 15.81
N PHE A 239 -3.14 6.14 15.51
CA PHE A 239 -4.33 5.79 16.29
C PHE A 239 -4.75 4.33 16.13
N ASN A 240 -4.66 3.78 14.91
CA ASN A 240 -5.04 2.39 14.66
C ASN A 240 -4.01 1.38 15.15
N LEU A 241 -2.73 1.77 15.23
CA LEU A 241 -1.66 0.95 15.80
C LEU A 241 -1.70 0.88 17.34
N ALA A 242 -2.25 1.90 18.00
CA ALA A 242 -2.33 1.99 19.46
C ALA A 242 -3.60 1.38 20.06
N ARG A 243 -4.51 0.88 19.24
CA ARG A 243 -5.86 0.45 19.62
C ARG A 243 -5.91 -0.88 20.36
#